data_AF-A0A328BYR7-F1
#
_entry.id   AF-A0A328BYR7-F1
#
_cell.length_a   1.000
_cell.length_b   1.000
_cell.length_c   1.000
_cell.angle_alpha   90.00
_cell.angle_beta   90.00
_cell.angle_gamma   90.00
#
_symmetry.space_group_name_H-M   'P 1'
#
loop_
_entity.id
_entity.type
_entity.pdbx_description
1 polymer ?
#
loop_
_entity_poly.entity_id
_entity_poly.type
_entity_poly.pdbx_seq_one_letter_code
_entity_poly.pdbx_strand_id
1 'polypeptide(L)'
;MTTNTYAKFAPNVFVAKCPEAHAKGECIVLTSKYGNETEVEIHNLVKQQDGFYFYSFVRCDGLNSQSHAATKAERYQGYADSAMVRSEKYCEAANEGREFLRLGEPIKIGHHSEKRHRALIDRNARRMDKAVEEMKKAESYDGKIAYWESMAEKIDLSMPESLEYFTTKLAQAKETHKELKDNPEKRSHAYSLTYAKKSVNELEQKVKLAQILWG
;
A
#
# COMPACT_ATOMS: atom_id res chain seq x y z
N MET A 1 13.03 -14.73 -31.67
CA MET A 1 12.04 -15.24 -30.70
C MET A 1 11.06 -14.12 -30.44
N THR A 2 9.82 -14.30 -30.88
CA THR A 2 8.71 -13.38 -30.65
C THR A 2 8.28 -13.56 -29.19
N THR A 3 8.78 -12.70 -28.29
CA THR A 3 8.52 -12.81 -26.85
C THR A 3 7.22 -12.13 -26.45
N ASN A 4 6.49 -12.74 -25.52
CA ASN A 4 5.31 -12.13 -24.92
C ASN A 4 5.74 -11.05 -23.93
N THR A 5 5.13 -9.87 -24.00
CA THR A 5 5.53 -8.71 -23.22
C THR A 5 4.34 -8.04 -22.54
N TYR A 6 4.60 -7.11 -21.63
CA TYR A 6 3.55 -6.33 -20.99
C TYR A 6 3.21 -5.09 -21.81
N ALA A 7 1.92 -4.79 -21.94
CA ALA A 7 1.42 -3.53 -22.48
C ALA A 7 0.49 -2.85 -21.48
N LYS A 8 0.63 -1.53 -21.33
CA LYS A 8 -0.26 -0.74 -20.47
C LYS A 8 -1.61 -0.57 -21.18
N PHE A 9 -2.71 -0.91 -20.50
CA PHE A 9 -4.07 -0.80 -21.04
C PHE A 9 -4.85 0.35 -20.39
N ALA A 10 -4.82 0.44 -19.06
CA ALA A 10 -5.47 1.48 -18.28
C ALA A 10 -4.55 1.94 -17.13
N PRO A 11 -4.91 2.98 -16.35
CA PRO A 11 -4.14 3.33 -15.15
C PRO A 11 -4.01 2.13 -14.23
N ASN A 12 -2.77 1.74 -13.92
CA ASN A 12 -2.42 0.58 -13.09
C ASN A 12 -2.91 -0.79 -13.62
N VAL A 13 -3.28 -0.89 -14.89
CA VAL A 13 -3.67 -2.17 -15.53
C VAL A 13 -2.77 -2.47 -16.71
N PHE A 14 -2.16 -3.65 -16.69
CA PHE A 14 -1.35 -4.19 -17.76
C PHE A 14 -2.02 -5.42 -18.36
N VAL A 15 -1.80 -5.64 -19.65
CA VAL A 15 -2.27 -6.78 -20.42
C VAL A 15 -1.06 -7.46 -21.08
N ALA A 16 -1.17 -8.76 -21.31
CA ALA A 16 -0.20 -9.54 -22.07
C ALA A 16 -0.30 -9.13 -23.55
N LYS A 17 0.80 -8.70 -24.14
CA LYS A 17 0.95 -8.45 -25.57
C LYS A 17 1.63 -9.67 -26.18
N CYS A 18 0.86 -10.44 -26.93
CA CYS A 18 1.30 -11.68 -27.55
C CYS A 18 1.30 -11.54 -29.08
N PRO A 19 2.34 -12.04 -29.78
CA PRO A 19 2.37 -12.09 -31.24
C PRO A 19 1.52 -13.24 -31.80
N GLU A 20 1.29 -14.27 -31.01
CA GLU A 20 0.47 -15.44 -31.33
C GLU A 20 -0.82 -15.44 -30.50
N ALA A 21 -1.83 -16.15 -30.98
CA ALA A 21 -3.10 -16.28 -30.30
C ALA A 21 -3.03 -17.35 -29.21
N HIS A 22 -3.54 -17.03 -28.02
CA HIS A 22 -3.61 -17.92 -26.86
C HIS A 22 -5.05 -18.17 -26.43
N ALA A 23 -5.28 -19.34 -25.81
CA ALA A 23 -6.58 -19.72 -25.26
C ALA A 23 -6.75 -19.23 -23.82
N LYS A 24 -8.00 -19.08 -23.39
CA LYS A 24 -8.32 -18.81 -21.98
C LYS A 24 -7.87 -19.99 -21.11
N GLY A 25 -7.20 -19.69 -20.00
CA GLY A 25 -6.61 -20.67 -19.07
C GLY A 25 -5.20 -21.14 -19.46
N GLU A 26 -4.66 -20.66 -20.57
CA GLU A 26 -3.30 -21.01 -21.00
C GLU A 26 -2.25 -20.27 -20.14
N CYS A 27 -1.27 -21.01 -19.61
CA CYS A 27 -0.14 -20.44 -18.90
C CYS A 27 0.97 -20.06 -19.87
N ILE A 28 1.32 -18.78 -19.91
CA ILE A 28 2.39 -18.25 -20.76
C ILE A 28 3.43 -17.50 -19.93
N VAL A 29 4.64 -17.38 -20.45
CA VAL A 29 5.70 -16.58 -19.84
C VAL A 29 5.69 -15.17 -20.43
N LEU A 30 5.56 -14.15 -19.58
CA LEU A 30 5.75 -12.75 -19.95
C LEU A 30 7.13 -12.26 -19.54
N THR A 31 7.84 -11.61 -20.47
CA THR A 31 9.10 -10.95 -20.19
C THR A 31 8.90 -9.45 -19.99
N SER A 32 9.35 -8.94 -18.86
CA SER A 32 9.35 -7.49 -18.58
C SER A 32 10.42 -6.75 -19.38
N LYS A 33 10.34 -5.42 -19.45
CA LYS A 33 11.39 -4.56 -20.04
C LYS A 33 12.77 -4.79 -19.42
N TYR A 34 12.82 -5.29 -18.18
CA TYR A 34 14.06 -5.54 -17.44
C TYR A 34 14.56 -6.99 -17.53
N GLY A 35 13.91 -7.84 -18.33
CA GLY A 35 14.29 -9.24 -18.51
C GLY A 35 13.73 -10.21 -17.46
N ASN A 36 12.97 -9.72 -16.48
CA ASN A 36 12.29 -10.62 -15.54
C ASN A 36 11.17 -11.38 -16.25
N GLU A 37 11.17 -12.69 -16.10
CA GLU A 37 10.14 -13.60 -16.60
C GLU A 37 9.09 -13.83 -15.51
N THR A 38 7.84 -14.03 -15.93
CA THR A 38 6.73 -14.32 -15.04
C THR A 38 5.75 -15.23 -15.77
N GLU A 39 5.34 -16.30 -15.11
CA GLU A 39 4.23 -17.13 -15.56
C GLU A 39 2.89 -16.48 -15.23
N VAL A 40 2.06 -16.35 -16.26
CA VAL A 40 0.71 -15.79 -16.15
C VAL A 40 -0.30 -16.69 -16.84
N GLU A 41 -1.50 -16.76 -16.28
CA GLU A 41 -2.64 -17.44 -16.86
C GLU A 41 -3.46 -16.43 -17.68
N ILE A 42 -3.69 -16.73 -18.96
CA ILE A 42 -4.48 -15.90 -19.87
C ILE A 42 -5.97 -15.98 -19.52
N HIS A 43 -6.65 -14.84 -19.47
CA HIS A 43 -8.07 -14.78 -19.13
C HIS A 43 -8.96 -14.38 -20.32
N ASN A 44 -8.99 -13.10 -20.72
CA ASN A 44 -9.85 -12.62 -21.81
C ASN A 44 -9.05 -11.92 -22.90
N LEU A 45 -9.50 -12.04 -24.15
CA LEU A 45 -8.97 -11.24 -25.27
C LEU A 45 -9.54 -9.82 -25.19
N VAL A 46 -8.68 -8.86 -24.88
CA VAL A 46 -9.04 -7.45 -24.66
C VAL A 46 -9.14 -6.68 -25.97
N LYS A 47 -8.15 -6.86 -26.86
CA LYS A 47 -8.13 -6.24 -28.19
C LYS A 47 -7.13 -6.94 -29.11
N GLN A 48 -7.27 -6.69 -30.41
CA GLN A 48 -6.30 -7.07 -31.43
C GLN A 48 -5.86 -5.83 -32.19
N GLN A 49 -4.55 -5.60 -32.30
CA GLN A 49 -4.00 -4.41 -32.96
C GLN A 49 -2.59 -4.67 -33.48
N ASP A 50 -2.27 -4.19 -34.68
CA ASP A 50 -0.94 -4.26 -35.29
C ASP A 50 -0.37 -5.69 -35.38
N GLY A 51 -1.24 -6.68 -35.58
CA GLY A 51 -0.86 -8.11 -35.61
C GLY A 51 -0.58 -8.73 -34.24
N PHE A 52 -0.82 -8.00 -33.14
CA PHE A 52 -0.71 -8.51 -31.78
C PHE A 52 -2.08 -8.74 -31.14
N TYR A 53 -2.10 -9.72 -30.24
CA TYR A 53 -3.22 -10.08 -29.39
C TYR A 53 -2.95 -9.58 -27.97
N PHE A 54 -3.94 -8.90 -27.39
CA PHE A 54 -3.82 -8.34 -26.04
C PHE A 54 -4.75 -9.08 -25.11
N TYR A 55 -4.20 -9.70 -24.06
CA TYR A 55 -4.97 -10.50 -23.12
C TYR A 55 -4.90 -9.95 -21.70
N SER A 56 -6.02 -9.95 -20.98
CA SER A 56 -5.96 -9.89 -19.52
C SER A 56 -5.38 -11.19 -18.98
N PHE A 57 -4.75 -11.11 -17.81
CA PHE A 57 -4.07 -12.25 -17.22
C PHE A 57 -4.07 -12.16 -15.71
N VAL A 58 -3.88 -13.31 -15.05
CA VAL A 58 -3.59 -13.41 -13.62
C VAL A 58 -2.20 -13.99 -13.47
N ARG A 59 -1.42 -13.51 -12.49
CA ARG A 59 -0.10 -14.10 -12.23
C ARG A 59 -0.26 -15.43 -11.50
N CYS A 60 0.45 -16.46 -11.96
CA CYS A 60 0.38 -17.80 -11.35
C CYS A 60 1.04 -17.84 -9.96
N ASP A 61 1.92 -16.88 -9.66
CA ASP A 61 2.63 -16.77 -8.37
C ASP A 61 1.79 -16.11 -7.25
N GLY A 62 0.54 -15.72 -7.53
CA GLY A 62 -0.34 -15.07 -6.56
C GLY A 62 0.04 -13.62 -6.24
N LEU A 63 1.04 -13.05 -6.92
CA LEU A 63 1.33 -11.62 -6.78
C LEU A 63 0.26 -10.79 -7.50
N ASN A 64 -0.36 -9.87 -6.77
CA ASN A 64 -1.32 -8.91 -7.28
C ASN A 64 -1.12 -7.56 -6.55
N SER A 65 -1.97 -6.57 -6.81
CA SER A 65 -1.82 -5.26 -6.16
C SER A 65 -2.04 -5.31 -4.65
N GLN A 66 -2.91 -6.19 -4.15
CA GLN A 66 -3.17 -6.38 -2.72
C GLN A 66 -1.98 -7.06 -2.02
N SER A 67 -1.46 -8.16 -2.54
CA SER A 67 -0.31 -8.86 -1.94
C SER A 67 0.95 -7.99 -1.98
N HIS A 68 1.16 -7.22 -3.05
CA HIS A 68 2.23 -6.22 -3.08
C HIS A 68 2.05 -5.14 -2.01
N ALA A 69 0.83 -4.63 -1.80
CA ALA A 69 0.54 -3.67 -0.75
C ALA A 69 0.75 -4.25 0.66
N ALA A 70 0.35 -5.51 0.89
CA ALA A 70 0.60 -6.22 2.15
C ALA A 70 2.09 -6.35 2.45
N THR A 71 2.91 -6.78 1.46
CA THR A 71 4.38 -6.86 1.62
C THR A 71 5.00 -5.49 1.93
N LYS A 72 4.44 -4.40 1.36
CA LYS A 72 4.90 -3.04 1.68
C LYS A 72 4.57 -2.65 3.10
N ALA A 73 3.34 -2.91 3.56
CA ALA A 73 2.93 -2.66 4.94
C ALA A 73 3.84 -3.40 5.93
N GLU A 74 4.03 -4.71 5.73
CA GLU A 74 4.90 -5.55 6.56
C GLU A 74 6.34 -5.03 6.60
N ARG A 75 6.87 -4.60 5.45
CA ARG A 75 8.22 -4.02 5.39
C ARG A 75 8.34 -2.72 6.21
N TYR A 76 7.34 -1.85 6.17
CA TYR A 76 7.35 -0.63 6.99
C TYR A 76 7.14 -0.94 8.46
N GLN A 77 6.31 -1.93 8.79
CA GLN A 77 6.15 -2.43 10.15
C GLN A 77 7.50 -2.91 10.70
N GLY A 78 8.24 -3.73 9.95
CA GLY A 78 9.58 -4.16 10.36
C GLY A 78 10.58 -3.02 10.56
N TYR A 79 10.43 -1.90 9.84
CA TYR A 79 11.24 -0.69 10.06
C TYR A 79 10.85 0.05 11.34
N ALA A 80 9.56 0.14 11.64
CA ALA A 80 9.04 0.72 12.88
C ALA A 80 9.49 -0.11 14.09
N ASP A 81 9.30 -1.44 14.04
CA ASP A 81 9.68 -2.38 15.09
C ASP A 81 11.20 -2.31 15.35
N SER A 82 11.99 -2.29 14.29
CA SER A 82 13.45 -2.17 14.41
C SER A 82 13.87 -0.83 15.05
N ALA A 83 13.13 0.25 14.81
CA ALA A 83 13.37 1.54 15.45
C ALA A 83 12.97 1.52 16.92
N MET A 84 11.83 0.92 17.26
CA MET A 84 11.41 0.69 18.64
C MET A 84 12.43 -0.11 19.44
N VAL A 85 12.91 -1.23 18.90
CA VAL A 85 13.96 -2.04 19.54
C VAL A 85 15.24 -1.23 19.77
N ARG A 86 15.62 -0.32 18.86
CA ARG A 86 16.78 0.57 19.07
C ARG A 86 16.50 1.61 20.16
N SER A 87 15.30 2.18 20.18
CA SER A 87 14.88 3.10 21.23
C SER A 87 14.97 2.47 22.62
N GLU A 88 14.39 1.28 22.78
CA GLU A 88 14.40 0.52 24.03
C GLU A 88 15.83 0.28 24.51
N LYS A 89 16.73 -0.16 23.61
CA LYS A 89 18.15 -0.33 23.94
C LYS A 89 18.82 0.96 24.42
N TYR A 90 18.50 2.11 23.82
CA TYR A 90 19.04 3.38 24.28
C TYR A 90 18.47 3.80 25.63
N CYS A 91 17.17 3.56 25.87
CA CYS A 91 16.52 3.82 27.15
C CYS A 91 17.11 2.94 28.27
N GLU A 92 17.30 1.65 28.01
CA GLU A 92 17.97 0.73 28.92
C GLU A 92 19.40 1.20 29.23
N ALA A 93 20.17 1.54 28.20
CA ALA A 93 21.54 2.05 28.37
C ALA A 93 21.61 3.40 29.10
N ALA A 94 20.55 4.23 29.04
CA ALA A 94 20.46 5.48 29.79
C ALA A 94 20.31 5.25 31.31
N ASN A 95 20.04 4.03 31.76
CA ASN A 95 20.04 3.65 33.17
C ASN A 95 21.44 3.32 33.72
N GLU A 96 22.52 3.59 32.98
CA GLU A 96 23.88 3.45 33.50
C GLU A 96 24.05 4.27 34.79
N GLY A 97 24.56 3.64 35.85
CA GLY A 97 24.77 4.31 37.14
C GLY A 97 23.49 4.66 37.90
N ARG A 98 22.36 4.04 37.56
CA ARG A 98 21.06 4.23 38.23
C ARG A 98 21.16 4.09 39.75
N GLU A 99 21.85 3.07 40.27
CA GLU A 99 21.99 2.88 41.72
C GLU A 99 22.70 4.05 42.40
N PHE A 100 23.73 4.62 41.76
CA PHE A 100 24.42 5.81 42.26
C PHE A 100 23.52 7.06 42.20
N LEU A 101 22.85 7.29 41.06
CA LEU A 101 21.99 8.45 40.85
C LEU A 101 20.73 8.42 41.74
N ARG A 102 20.22 7.23 42.07
CA ARG A 102 19.05 7.04 42.94
C ARG A 102 19.28 7.54 44.37
N LEU A 103 20.52 7.58 44.83
CA LEU A 103 20.88 8.15 46.13
C LEU A 103 20.61 9.66 46.20
N GLY A 104 20.46 10.33 45.05
CA GLY A 104 20.12 11.75 44.98
C GLY A 104 21.27 12.66 45.45
N GLU A 105 22.51 12.18 45.44
CA GLU A 105 23.65 13.00 45.84
C GLU A 105 23.79 14.22 44.90
N PRO A 106 23.94 15.44 45.44
CA PRO A 106 24.18 16.61 44.60
C PRO A 106 25.57 16.57 43.95
N ILE A 107 25.72 17.25 42.80
CA ILE A 107 27.03 17.47 42.19
C ILE A 107 27.85 18.40 43.11
N LYS A 108 28.94 17.87 43.67
CA LYS A 108 29.86 18.62 44.53
C LYS A 108 30.84 19.44 43.67
N ILE A 109 30.57 20.73 43.51
CA ILE A 109 31.39 21.66 42.70
C ILE A 109 32.79 21.81 43.34
N GLY A 110 33.84 21.71 42.53
CA GLY A 110 35.25 21.78 42.95
C GLY A 110 35.81 20.46 43.50
N HIS A 111 35.00 19.41 43.63
CA HIS A 111 35.44 18.10 44.12
C HIS A 111 35.97 17.23 42.97
N HIS A 112 36.94 16.35 43.26
CA HIS A 112 37.55 15.48 42.24
C HIS A 112 36.55 14.54 41.51
N SER A 113 35.38 14.29 42.10
CA SER A 113 34.31 13.47 41.50
C SER A 113 33.35 14.24 40.57
N GLU A 114 33.39 15.58 40.56
CA GLU A 114 32.48 16.45 39.81
C GLU A 114 32.42 16.07 38.32
N LYS A 115 33.59 15.95 37.69
CA LYS A 115 33.72 15.66 36.25
C LYS A 115 33.07 14.33 35.89
N ARG A 116 33.21 13.30 36.73
CA ARG A 116 32.62 11.98 36.50
C ARG A 116 31.09 12.04 36.63
N HIS A 117 30.59 12.75 37.63
CA HIS A 117 29.15 12.89 37.85
C HIS A 117 28.47 13.58 36.66
N ARG A 118 28.97 14.74 36.22
CA ARG A 118 28.46 15.43 35.03
C ARG A 118 28.51 14.56 33.78
N ALA A 119 29.64 13.91 33.53
CA ALA A 119 29.79 13.05 32.37
C ALA A 119 28.79 11.88 32.37
N LEU A 120 28.45 11.30 33.53
CA LEU A 120 27.43 10.25 33.62
C LEU A 120 26.05 10.77 33.22
N ILE A 121 25.63 11.92 33.79
CA ILE A 121 24.35 12.55 33.49
C ILE A 121 24.27 12.91 32.00
N ASP A 122 25.31 13.57 31.46
CA ASP A 122 25.35 13.98 30.05
C ASP A 122 25.27 12.78 29.10
N ARG A 123 25.94 11.67 29.42
CA ARG A 123 25.83 10.44 28.61
C ARG A 123 24.42 9.85 28.65
N ASN A 124 23.81 9.78 29.82
CA ASN A 124 22.46 9.26 29.98
C ASN A 124 21.43 10.13 29.28
N ALA A 125 21.56 11.46 29.37
CA ALA A 125 20.73 12.41 28.64
C ALA A 125 20.84 12.21 27.12
N ARG A 126 22.06 12.15 26.57
CA ARG A 126 22.28 11.90 25.12
C ARG A 126 21.72 10.57 24.65
N ARG A 127 21.73 9.53 25.49
CA ARG A 127 21.10 8.24 25.16
C ARG A 127 19.58 8.37 25.14
N MET A 128 19.01 9.10 26.09
CA MET A 128 17.57 9.38 26.10
C MET A 128 17.13 10.18 24.87
N ASP A 129 17.90 11.19 24.47
CA ASP A 129 17.64 11.96 23.24
C ASP A 129 17.57 11.03 22.02
N LYS A 130 18.54 10.11 21.88
CA LYS A 130 18.54 9.09 20.82
C LYS A 130 17.36 8.12 20.90
N ALA A 131 16.94 7.74 22.11
CA ALA A 131 15.76 6.90 22.28
C ALA A 131 14.51 7.61 21.72
N VAL A 132 14.32 8.89 22.07
CA VAL A 132 13.20 9.70 21.56
C VAL A 132 13.29 9.90 20.04
N GLU A 133 14.48 10.10 19.47
CA GLU A 133 14.67 10.17 18.02
C GLU A 133 14.22 8.89 17.31
N GLU A 134 14.59 7.72 17.84
CA GLU A 134 14.18 6.43 17.29
C GLU A 134 12.68 6.16 17.47
N MET A 135 12.07 6.61 18.57
CA MET A 135 10.61 6.55 18.75
C MET A 135 9.88 7.38 17.70
N LYS A 136 10.28 8.64 17.51
CA LYS A 136 9.70 9.51 16.47
C LYS A 136 9.88 8.92 15.07
N LYS A 137 10.99 8.23 14.84
CA LYS A 137 11.24 7.51 13.58
C LYS A 137 10.25 6.35 13.42
N ALA A 138 9.96 5.59 14.47
CA ALA A 138 8.94 4.54 14.45
C ALA A 138 7.56 5.13 14.10
N GLU A 139 7.11 6.15 14.84
CA GLU A 139 5.83 6.85 14.62
C GLU A 139 5.70 7.41 13.20
N SER A 140 6.82 7.85 12.59
CA SER A 140 6.81 8.36 11.21
C SER A 140 6.40 7.31 10.15
N TYR A 141 6.46 6.03 10.49
CA TYR A 141 6.03 4.95 9.62
C TYR A 141 4.53 4.63 9.73
N ASP A 142 3.85 4.99 10.82
CA ASP A 142 2.45 4.64 11.08
C ASP A 142 1.53 5.05 9.93
N GLY A 143 1.67 6.29 9.45
CA GLY A 143 0.88 6.78 8.32
C GLY A 143 1.14 6.02 7.01
N LYS A 144 2.36 5.52 6.80
CA LYS A 144 2.71 4.71 5.62
C LYS A 144 2.14 3.29 5.76
N ILE A 145 2.22 2.71 6.95
CA ILE A 145 1.67 1.39 7.26
C ILE A 145 0.17 1.41 7.01
N ALA A 146 -0.56 2.32 7.65
CA ALA A 146 -2.01 2.47 7.49
C ALA A 146 -2.43 2.68 6.01
N TYR A 147 -1.66 3.47 5.26
CA TYR A 147 -1.91 3.65 3.83
C TYR A 147 -1.77 2.32 3.07
N TRP A 148 -0.68 1.59 3.26
CA TRP A 148 -0.45 0.33 2.54
C TRP A 148 -1.39 -0.79 2.98
N GLU A 149 -1.80 -0.83 4.25
CA GLU A 149 -2.85 -1.73 4.75
C GLU A 149 -4.19 -1.44 4.04
N SER A 150 -4.60 -0.17 3.94
CA SER A 150 -5.82 0.19 3.21
C SER A 150 -5.76 -0.17 1.72
N MET A 151 -4.56 -0.16 1.14
CA MET A 151 -4.34 -0.57 -0.25
C MET A 151 -4.35 -2.09 -0.42
N ALA A 152 -4.03 -2.85 0.63
CA ALA A 152 -4.08 -4.31 0.64
C ALA A 152 -5.51 -4.87 0.68
N GLU A 153 -6.49 -4.05 1.04
CA GLU A 153 -7.91 -4.42 1.00
C GLU A 153 -8.61 -3.96 -0.30
N LYS A 154 -7.96 -3.08 -1.06
CA LYS A 154 -8.58 -2.44 -2.21
C LYS A 154 -8.70 -3.38 -3.41
N ILE A 155 -9.93 -3.58 -3.88
CA ILE A 155 -10.21 -4.23 -5.17
C ILE A 155 -10.08 -3.20 -6.31
N ASP A 156 -9.22 -3.50 -7.28
CA ASP A 156 -9.00 -2.67 -8.47
C ASP A 156 -9.20 -3.43 -9.78
N LEU A 157 -9.15 -2.73 -10.92
CA LEU A 157 -9.42 -3.31 -12.25
C LEU A 157 -8.42 -4.40 -12.70
N SER A 158 -7.29 -4.56 -12.02
CA SER A 158 -6.32 -5.61 -12.32
C SER A 158 -6.72 -6.99 -11.78
N MET A 159 -7.84 -7.07 -11.05
CA MET A 159 -8.32 -8.30 -10.43
C MET A 159 -9.58 -8.84 -11.14
N PRO A 160 -9.72 -10.17 -11.29
CA PRO A 160 -10.93 -10.77 -11.87
C PRO A 160 -12.21 -10.41 -11.11
N GLU A 161 -12.14 -10.41 -9.77
CA GLU A 161 -13.26 -10.08 -8.87
C GLU A 161 -13.76 -8.64 -9.02
N SER A 162 -12.99 -7.78 -9.71
CA SER A 162 -13.34 -6.38 -9.92
C SER A 162 -14.63 -6.19 -10.69
N LEU A 163 -14.99 -7.13 -11.57
CA LEU A 163 -16.24 -7.05 -12.33
C LEU A 163 -17.45 -7.12 -11.39
N GLU A 164 -17.52 -8.14 -10.53
CA GLU A 164 -18.60 -8.31 -9.56
C GLU A 164 -18.62 -7.19 -8.51
N TYR A 165 -17.43 -6.78 -8.05
CA TYR A 165 -17.31 -5.67 -7.11
C TYR A 165 -17.85 -4.36 -7.68
N PHE A 166 -17.45 -3.98 -8.89
CA PHE A 166 -17.89 -2.72 -9.49
C PHE A 166 -19.35 -2.76 -9.96
N THR A 167 -19.89 -3.90 -10.37
CA THR A 167 -21.33 -4.03 -10.71
C THR A 167 -22.20 -3.85 -9.47
N THR A 168 -21.82 -4.46 -8.34
CA THR A 168 -22.50 -4.28 -7.05
C THR A 168 -22.44 -2.83 -6.58
N LYS A 169 -21.25 -2.22 -6.63
CA LYS A 169 -21.08 -0.79 -6.30
C LYS A 169 -21.88 0.13 -7.22
N LEU A 170 -21.98 -0.20 -8.50
CA LEU A 170 -22.78 0.56 -9.47
C LEU A 170 -24.27 0.50 -9.14
N ALA A 171 -24.79 -0.67 -8.74
CA ALA A 171 -26.18 -0.82 -8.32
C ALA A 171 -26.49 0.07 -7.11
N GLN A 172 -25.63 0.02 -6.08
CA GLN A 172 -25.74 0.89 -4.89
C GLN A 172 -25.70 2.37 -5.28
N ALA A 173 -24.75 2.79 -6.12
CA ALA A 173 -24.64 4.18 -6.55
C ALA A 173 -25.87 4.67 -7.32
N LYS A 174 -26.48 3.81 -8.15
CA LYS A 174 -27.72 4.13 -8.87
C LYS A 174 -28.90 4.31 -7.92
N GLU A 175 -29.00 3.46 -6.90
CA GLU A 175 -30.00 3.58 -5.85
C GLU A 175 -29.83 4.90 -5.07
N THR A 176 -28.62 5.21 -4.60
CA THR A 176 -28.34 6.47 -3.90
C THR A 176 -28.65 7.70 -4.77
N HIS A 177 -28.28 7.67 -6.06
CA HIS A 177 -28.59 8.77 -6.98
C HIS A 177 -30.10 8.92 -7.18
N LYS A 178 -30.85 7.82 -7.29
CA LYS A 178 -32.30 7.84 -7.40
C LYS A 178 -32.93 8.40 -6.11
N GLU A 179 -32.49 7.93 -4.95
CA GLU A 179 -32.99 8.39 -3.66
C GLU A 179 -32.82 9.90 -3.49
N LEU A 180 -31.63 10.44 -3.79
CA LEU A 180 -31.37 11.89 -3.71
C LEU A 180 -32.14 12.69 -4.78
N LYS A 181 -32.47 12.07 -5.91
CA LYS A 181 -33.29 12.71 -6.95
C LYS A 181 -34.74 12.83 -6.49
N ASP A 182 -35.28 11.75 -5.93
CA ASP A 182 -36.68 11.64 -5.50
C ASP A 182 -36.93 12.37 -4.16
N ASN A 183 -35.92 12.47 -3.30
CA ASN A 183 -35.99 13.08 -1.96
C ASN A 183 -34.97 14.23 -1.81
N PRO A 184 -35.28 15.46 -2.29
CA PRO A 184 -34.38 16.60 -2.19
C PRO A 184 -33.96 16.97 -0.75
N GLU A 185 -34.79 16.68 0.24
CA GLU A 185 -34.55 16.93 1.67
C GLU A 185 -33.44 16.07 2.27
N LYS A 186 -33.11 14.92 1.64
CA LYS A 186 -31.97 14.07 2.04
C LYS A 186 -30.63 14.58 1.53
N ARG A 187 -30.62 15.63 0.68
CA ARG A 187 -29.38 16.22 0.17
C ARG A 187 -28.74 17.05 1.28
N SER A 188 -27.55 16.65 1.70
CA SER A 188 -26.76 17.39 2.70
C SER A 188 -26.32 18.77 2.19
N HIS A 189 -26.12 18.93 0.88
CA HIS A 189 -25.72 20.19 0.25
C HIS A 189 -26.13 20.24 -1.22
N ALA A 190 -26.02 21.43 -1.85
CA ALA A 190 -26.44 21.65 -3.24
C ALA A 190 -25.81 20.67 -4.26
N TYR A 191 -24.55 20.26 -4.02
CA TYR A 191 -23.83 19.34 -4.90
C TYR A 191 -24.08 17.84 -4.66
N SER A 192 -24.91 17.43 -3.69
CA SER A 192 -25.05 16.01 -3.33
C SER A 192 -25.53 15.17 -4.53
N LEU A 193 -26.48 15.70 -5.32
CA LEU A 193 -26.98 15.04 -6.52
C LEU A 193 -25.91 14.94 -7.61
N THR A 194 -25.12 16.00 -7.80
CA THR A 194 -24.02 16.04 -8.78
C THR A 194 -22.94 15.01 -8.45
N TYR A 195 -22.56 14.90 -7.17
CA TYR A 195 -21.59 13.89 -6.73
C TYR A 195 -22.13 12.48 -6.92
N ALA A 196 -23.38 12.21 -6.54
CA ALA A 196 -23.99 10.90 -6.78
C ALA A 196 -24.03 10.55 -8.28
N LYS A 197 -24.38 11.50 -9.15
CA LYS A 197 -24.35 11.29 -10.60
C LYS A 197 -22.93 11.02 -11.12
N LYS A 198 -21.94 11.76 -10.61
CA LYS A 198 -20.53 11.54 -10.94
C LYS A 198 -20.08 10.13 -10.55
N SER A 199 -20.41 9.67 -9.34
CA SER A 199 -20.09 8.30 -8.88
C SER A 199 -20.69 7.23 -9.78
N VAL A 200 -21.95 7.39 -10.20
CA VAL A 200 -22.58 6.47 -11.17
C VAL A 200 -21.78 6.44 -12.47
N ASN A 201 -21.45 7.60 -13.05
CA ASN A 201 -20.72 7.65 -14.32
C ASN A 201 -19.32 7.02 -14.22
N GLU A 202 -18.60 7.26 -13.12
CA GLU A 202 -17.27 6.66 -12.89
C GLU A 202 -17.35 5.14 -12.73
N LEU A 203 -18.36 4.64 -12.01
CA LEU A 203 -18.58 3.20 -11.84
C LEU A 203 -19.03 2.54 -13.15
N GLU A 204 -19.85 3.21 -13.97
CA GLU A 204 -20.21 2.70 -15.30
C GLU A 204 -18.98 2.54 -16.20
N GLN A 205 -18.03 3.48 -16.15
CA GLN A 205 -16.77 3.35 -16.88
C GLN A 205 -15.94 2.18 -16.36
N LYS A 206 -15.86 2.00 -15.03
CA LYS A 206 -15.13 0.87 -14.43
C LYS A 206 -15.75 -0.47 -14.78
N VAL A 207 -17.07 -0.61 -14.72
CA VAL A 207 -17.77 -1.84 -15.12
C VAL A 207 -17.53 -2.16 -16.59
N LYS A 208 -17.56 -1.16 -17.49
CA LYS A 208 -17.24 -1.37 -18.91
C LYS A 208 -15.81 -1.88 -19.11
N LEU A 209 -14.83 -1.29 -18.41
CA LEU A 209 -13.44 -1.75 -18.47
C LEU A 209 -13.28 -3.15 -17.86
N ALA A 210 -13.91 -3.41 -16.72
CA ALA A 210 -13.89 -4.71 -16.07
C ALA A 210 -14.53 -5.80 -16.94
N GLN A 211 -15.60 -5.48 -17.68
CA GLN A 211 -16.22 -6.42 -18.62
C GLN A 211 -15.27 -6.76 -19.77
N ILE A 212 -14.56 -5.77 -20.31
CA ILE A 212 -13.56 -6.01 -21.36
C ILE A 212 -12.42 -6.89 -20.83
N LEU A 213 -11.99 -6.67 -19.59
CA LEU A 213 -10.87 -7.41 -19.00
C LEU A 213 -11.26 -8.82 -18.52
N TRP A 214 -12.44 -8.99 -17.92
CA TRP A 214 -12.76 -10.17 -17.11
C TRP A 214 -14.08 -10.84 -17.47
N GLY A 215 -14.84 -10.25 -18.38
CA GLY A 215 -16.16 -10.76 -18.78
C GLY A 215 -16.16 -11.58 -20.06
#